data_AF-A0A0C9MRA8-F1
#
_entry.id   AF-A0A0C9MRA8-F1
#
_cell.length_a   1.000
_cell.length_b   1.000
_cell.length_c   1.000
_cell.angle_alpha   90.00
_cell.angle_beta   90.00
_cell.angle_gamma   90.00
#
_symmetry.space_group_name_H-M   'P 1'
#
loop_
_entity.id
_entity.type
_entity.pdbx_description
1 polymer ?
#
loop_
_entity_poly.entity_id
_entity_poly.type
_entity_poly.pdbx_seq_one_letter_code
_entity_poly.pdbx_strand_id
1 'polypeptide(L)' 'MVTANINSEPHFKFITPSKFIRAAPTMAVWGVATAAALALFGSDVPLARKDVLSKIPVFGRYFPVQQDKHEEED' A
#
# COMPACT_ATOMS: atom_id res chain seq x y z
N MET A 1 9.95 -6.10 50.05
CA MET A 1 11.13 -5.76 49.23
C MET A 1 10.66 -5.72 47.79
N VAL A 2 10.61 -4.55 47.16
CA VAL A 2 10.18 -4.41 45.75
C VAL A 2 11.44 -4.43 44.90
N THR A 3 11.62 -5.48 44.12
CA THR A 3 12.77 -5.64 43.24
C THR A 3 12.45 -4.97 41.90
N ALA A 4 13.23 -3.96 41.50
CA ALA A 4 13.08 -3.35 40.19
C ALA A 4 13.56 -4.34 39.10
N ASN A 5 12.64 -4.81 38.26
CA ASN A 5 12.97 -5.62 37.09
C ASN A 5 13.33 -4.68 35.92
N ILE A 6 14.59 -4.70 35.48
CA ILE A 6 15.06 -3.83 34.39
C ILE A 6 14.93 -4.59 33.08
N ASN A 7 13.87 -4.31 32.32
CA ASN A 7 13.69 -4.83 30.97
C ASN A 7 14.40 -3.90 29.96
N SER A 8 15.56 -4.33 29.46
CA SER A 8 16.32 -3.57 28.46
C SER A 8 15.87 -3.93 27.05
N GLU A 9 15.00 -3.11 26.46
CA GLU A 9 14.61 -3.28 25.06
C GLU A 9 15.74 -2.79 24.14
N PRO A 10 16.18 -3.58 23.15
CA PRO A 10 17.16 -3.13 22.18
C PRO A 10 16.57 -1.97 21.37
N HIS A 11 17.22 -0.82 21.40
CA HIS A 11 16.81 0.38 20.67
C HIS A 11 17.94 0.86 19.74
N PHE A 12 17.59 1.20 18.51
CA PHE A 12 18.53 1.81 17.57
C PHE A 12 18.29 3.31 17.56
N LYS A 13 19.16 4.07 18.25
CA LYS A 13 19.19 5.54 18.36
C LYS A 13 17.90 6.16 18.95
N PHE A 14 16.75 5.98 18.33
CA PHE A 14 15.41 6.41 18.79
C PHE A 14 14.27 5.42 18.43
N ILE A 15 14.56 4.35 17.69
CA ILE A 15 13.55 3.37 17.26
C ILE A 15 13.68 2.12 18.13
N THR A 16 12.59 1.81 18.82
CA THR A 16 12.43 0.58 19.63
C THR A 16 11.35 -0.29 18.99
N PRO A 17 11.46 -1.63 19.01
CA PRO A 17 10.43 -2.52 18.46
C PRO A 17 9.02 -2.20 18.97
N SER A 18 8.89 -1.92 20.27
CA SER A 18 7.64 -1.54 20.92
C SER A 18 7.04 -0.24 20.36
N LYS A 19 7.87 0.72 19.95
CA LYS A 19 7.41 1.95 19.29
C LYS A 19 7.01 1.72 17.84
N PHE A 20 7.69 0.82 17.13
CA PHE A 20 7.36 0.47 15.76
C PHE A 20 5.99 -0.21 15.68
N ILE A 21 5.76 -1.22 16.53
CA ILE A 21 4.47 -1.92 16.61
C ILE A 21 3.35 -0.94 16.97
N ARG A 22 3.61 0.01 17.88
CA ARG A 22 2.64 1.04 18.25
C ARG A 22 2.32 2.03 17.12
N ALA A 23 3.27 2.29 16.23
CA ALA A 23 3.09 3.17 15.08
C ALA A 23 2.50 2.45 13.84
N ALA A 24 2.53 1.12 13.83
CA ALA A 24 2.02 0.30 12.74
C ALA A 24 0.58 0.62 12.29
N PRO A 25 -0.43 0.77 13.19
CA PRO A 25 -1.79 1.09 12.75
C PRO A 25 -1.89 2.44 12.06
N THR A 26 -1.19 3.47 12.57
CA THR A 26 -1.17 4.79 11.95
C THR A 26 -0.49 4.75 10.59
N MET A 27 0.64 4.04 10.47
CA MET A 27 1.31 3.83 9.17
C MET A 27 0.44 3.05 8.19
N ALA A 28 -0.33 2.06 8.64
CA ALA A 28 -1.25 1.33 7.79
C ALA A 28 -2.33 2.25 7.20
N VAL A 29 -2.91 3.15 8.02
CA VAL A 29 -3.89 4.14 7.53
C VAL A 29 -3.27 5.05 6.47
N TRP A 30 -2.06 5.57 6.70
CA TRP A 30 -1.35 6.38 5.70
C TRP A 30 -0.98 5.57 4.44
N GLY A 31 -0.63 4.30 4.60
CA GLY A 31 -0.34 3.40 3.48
C GLY A 31 -1.56 3.19 2.60
N VAL A 32 -2.73 2.91 3.20
CA VAL A 32 -4.00 2.78 2.47
C VAL A 32 -4.38 4.10 1.79
N ALA A 33 -4.26 5.23 2.49
CA ALA A 33 -4.55 6.54 1.91
C ALA A 33 -3.64 6.87 0.72
N THR A 34 -2.35 6.58 0.83
CA THR A 34 -1.37 6.78 -0.25
C THR A 34 -1.66 5.86 -1.42
N ALA A 35 -1.97 4.57 -1.17
CA ALA A 35 -2.34 3.63 -2.20
C ALA A 35 -3.61 4.06 -2.95
N ALA A 36 -4.62 4.56 -2.23
CA ALA A 36 -5.84 5.10 -2.83
C ALA A 36 -5.56 6.35 -3.68
N ALA A 37 -4.71 7.26 -3.19
CA ALA A 37 -4.29 8.42 -3.96
C ALA A 37 -3.54 8.02 -5.23
N LEU A 38 -2.57 7.10 -5.13
CA LEU A 38 -1.83 6.59 -6.29
C LEU A 38 -2.75 5.86 -7.28
N ALA A 39 -3.75 5.13 -6.81
CA ALA A 39 -4.73 4.50 -7.70
C ALA A 39 -5.59 5.54 -8.44
N LEU A 40 -5.94 6.65 -7.78
CA LEU A 40 -6.72 7.74 -8.39
C LEU A 40 -5.88 8.52 -9.40
N PHE A 41 -4.69 8.99 -9.01
CA PHE A 41 -3.79 9.73 -9.89
C PHE A 41 -3.17 8.86 -10.98
N GLY A 42 -2.91 7.58 -10.69
CA GLY A 42 -2.38 6.59 -11.62
C GLY A 42 -3.42 6.01 -12.58
N SER A 43 -4.70 6.40 -12.48
CA SER A 43 -5.74 5.97 -13.42
C SER A 43 -5.52 6.47 -14.86
N ASP A 44 -4.71 7.53 -15.03
CA ASP A 44 -4.26 8.06 -16.32
C ASP A 44 -3.13 7.21 -16.94
N VAL A 45 -2.44 6.37 -16.13
CA VAL A 45 -1.35 5.50 -16.58
C VAL A 45 -1.89 4.10 -16.90
N PRO A 46 -1.81 3.65 -18.18
CA PRO A 46 -2.40 2.38 -18.64
C PRO A 46 -1.97 1.14 -17.83
N LEU A 47 -0.75 1.17 -17.29
CA LEU A 47 -0.14 0.07 -16.54
C LEU A 47 -0.81 -0.18 -15.17
N ALA A 48 -1.22 0.88 -14.45
CA ALA A 48 -1.85 0.76 -13.13
C ALA A 48 -3.31 0.27 -13.23
N ARG A 49 -4.01 0.65 -14.31
CA ARG A 49 -5.37 0.18 -14.60
C ARG A 49 -5.42 -1.32 -14.91
N LYS A 50 -4.43 -1.82 -15.67
CA LYS A 50 -4.37 -3.24 -16.05
C LYS A 50 -4.05 -4.16 -14.88
N ASP A 51 -3.17 -3.76 -13.96
CA ASP A 51 -2.72 -4.62 -12.86
C ASP A 51 -3.53 -4.50 -11.55
N VAL A 52 -4.01 -3.29 -11.20
CA VAL A 52 -4.72 -3.06 -9.93
C VAL A 52 -6.24 -3.06 -10.13
N LEU A 53 -6.75 -2.30 -11.12
CA LEU A 53 -8.20 -2.11 -11.31
C LEU A 53 -8.89 -3.33 -11.98
N SER A 54 -8.17 -4.13 -12.77
CA SER A 54 -8.70 -5.38 -13.36
C SER A 54 -8.95 -6.49 -12.33
N LYS A 55 -8.25 -6.45 -11.18
CA LYS A 55 -8.31 -7.51 -10.16
C LYS A 55 -9.37 -7.29 -9.08
N ILE A 56 -10.11 -6.18 -9.13
CA ILE A 56 -11.15 -5.84 -8.15
C ILE A 56 -12.51 -6.25 -8.73
N PRO A 57 -13.14 -7.35 -8.25
CA PRO A 57 -14.32 -7.96 -8.86
C PRO A 57 -15.58 -7.06 -8.85
N VAL A 58 -15.58 -6.00 -8.03
CA VAL A 58 -16.70 -5.05 -7.92
C VAL A 58 -16.59 -3.90 -8.94
N PHE A 59 -15.37 -3.46 -9.28
CA PHE A 59 -15.14 -2.31 -10.18
C PHE A 59 -14.60 -2.71 -11.57
N GLY A 60 -14.25 -3.98 -11.79
CA GLY A 60 -13.73 -4.48 -13.07
C GLY A 60 -14.67 -4.27 -14.28
N ARG A 61 -15.97 -4.02 -14.03
CA ARG A 61 -16.95 -3.74 -15.08
C ARG A 61 -16.92 -2.28 -15.59
N TYR A 62 -16.37 -1.35 -14.81
CA TYR A 62 -16.25 0.07 -15.20
C TYR A 62 -14.95 0.41 -15.92
N PHE A 63 -13.96 -0.49 -15.86
CA PHE A 63 -12.70 -0.35 -16.57
C PHE A 63 -12.56 -1.49 -17.58
N PRO A 64 -13.27 -1.44 -18.73
CA PRO A 64 -12.96 -2.35 -19.82
C PRO A 64 -11.48 -2.16 -20.17
N VAL A 65 -10.77 -3.28 -20.25
CA VAL A 65 -9.39 -3.32 -20.74
C VAL A 65 -9.44 -2.73 -22.15
N GLN A 66 -9.06 -1.46 -22.29
CA GLN A 66 -8.69 -0.90 -23.59
C GLN A 66 -7.42 -1.63 -23.96
N GLN A 67 -7.61 -2.78 -24.59
CA GLN A 67 -6.57 -3.52 -25.25
C GLN A 67 -6.17 -2.64 -26.43
N ASP A 68 -5.04 -1.97 -26.28
CA ASP A 68 -4.38 -1.23 -27.34
C ASP A 68 -4.39 -2.12 -28.59
N LYS A 69 -5.18 -1.69 -29.58
CA LYS A 69 -5.16 -2.25 -30.91
C LYS A 69 -3.80 -1.91 -31.51
N HIS A 70 -2.85 -2.83 -31.37
CA HIS A 70 -1.76 -2.95 -32.34
C HIS A 70 -2.40 -3.45 -33.65
N GLU A 71 -2.85 -2.50 -34.45
CA GLU A 71 -2.95 -2.66 -35.91
C GLU A 71 -1.52 -2.69 -36.44
N GLU A 72 -0.99 -3.89 -36.70
CA GLU A 72 0.02 -4.10 -37.75
C GLU A 72 -0.40 -5.38 -38.50
N GLU A 73 -1.27 -5.17 -39.48
CA GLU A 73 -1.61 -6.11 -40.56
C GLU A 73 -0.67 -5.77 -41.74
N ASP A 74 0.04 -6.81 -42.21
CA ASP A 74 0.89 -6.95 -43.41
C ASP A 74 2.24 -6.21 -43.53
#